data_AF-A0A4P9Y990-F1
#
_entry.id   AF-A0A4P9Y990-F1
#
_cell.length_a   1.000
_cell.length_b   1.000
_cell.length_c   1.000
_cell.angle_alpha   90.00
_cell.angle_beta   90.00
_cell.angle_gamma   90.00
#
_symmetry.space_group_name_H-M   'P 1'
#
loop_
_entity.id
_entity.type
_entity.pdbx_description
1 polymer ?
#
loop_
_entity_poly.entity_id
_entity_poly.type
_entity_poly.pdbx_seq_one_letter_code
_entity_poly.pdbx_strand_id
1 'polypeptide(L)'
;SSKTVSIVVRGGTVNYLDDIERSIDDAVNNVKSIAQVHNYSASVIKFGEALQIIPRTLVENAGFYPTAEIANLFALHEQGSATLGFNVEEGSQIDAAKEKIFDFLAIKLNALRLETDAALNVK
;
A
#
# COMPACT_ATOMS: atom_id res chain seq x y z
N SER A 1 18.32 -0.75 25.91
CA SER A 1 18.62 0.51 25.18
C SER A 1 17.51 0.74 24.19
N SER A 2 16.57 1.65 24.47
CA SER A 2 15.53 2.03 23.50
C SER A 2 16.20 2.84 22.38
N LYS A 3 15.94 2.48 21.12
CA LYS A 3 16.40 3.23 19.95
C LYS A 3 15.19 3.91 19.34
N THR A 4 15.15 5.23 19.42
CA THR A 4 14.08 6.05 18.83
C THR A 4 14.49 6.49 17.43
N VAL A 5 13.60 6.33 16.46
CA VAL A 5 13.72 6.88 15.11
C VAL A 5 12.58 7.88 14.92
N SER A 6 12.88 9.05 14.35
CA SER A 6 11.89 10.10 14.09
C SER A 6 11.71 10.28 12.60
N ILE A 7 10.46 10.14 12.13
CA ILE A 7 10.08 10.38 10.74
C ILE A 7 9.36 11.74 10.68
N VAL A 8 9.85 12.65 9.84
CA VAL A 8 9.23 13.97 9.67
C VAL A 8 8.36 13.96 8.42
N VAL A 9 7.05 14.08 8.62
CA VAL A 9 6.07 14.20 7.54
C VAL A 9 5.78 15.67 7.27
N ARG A 10 5.69 16.06 6.00
CA ARG A 10 5.28 17.41 5.57
C ARG A 10 4.15 17.30 4.55
N GLY A 11 3.04 17.99 4.79
CA GLY A 11 1.88 18.05 3.90
C GLY A 11 1.45 19.48 3.62
N GLY A 12 0.78 19.69 2.47
CA GLY A 12 0.32 21.02 2.03
C GLY A 12 -0.92 21.54 2.75
N THR A 13 -1.68 20.66 3.39
CA THR A 13 -2.82 20.97 4.26
C THR A 13 -2.87 19.97 5.43
N VAL A 14 -3.58 20.33 6.51
CA VAL A 14 -3.65 19.50 7.73
C VAL A 14 -4.32 18.15 7.48
N ASN A 15 -5.39 18.11 6.67
CA ASN A 15 -6.08 16.86 6.33
C ASN A 15 -5.14 15.85 5.62
N TYR A 16 -4.28 16.32 4.72
CA TYR A 16 -3.29 15.46 4.07
C TYR A 16 -2.21 14.94 5.03
N LEU A 17 -1.89 15.70 6.09
CA LEU A 17 -0.96 15.26 7.12
C LEU A 17 -1.56 14.17 7.99
N ASP A 18 -2.82 14.33 8.40
CA ASP A 18 -3.55 13.35 9.22
C ASP A 18 -3.71 12.00 8.48
N ASP A 19 -4.00 12.04 7.17
CA ASP A 19 -4.11 10.83 6.35
C ASP A 19 -2.76 10.12 6.19
N ILE A 20 -1.67 10.88 6.03
CA ILE A 20 -0.32 10.31 5.96
C ILE A 20 0.09 9.73 7.31
N GLU A 21 -0.19 10.43 8.41
CA GLU A 21 0.11 9.93 9.77
C GLU A 21 -0.61 8.61 10.04
N ARG A 22 -1.92 8.52 9.73
CA ARG A 22 -2.67 7.26 9.80
C ARG A 22 -2.07 6.16 8.96
N SER A 23 -1.67 6.46 7.72
CA SER A 23 -1.08 5.45 6.84
C SER A 23 0.25 4.90 7.39
N ILE A 24 1.05 5.76 8.03
CA ILE A 24 2.31 5.36 8.66
C ILE A 24 2.05 4.54 9.92
N ASP A 25 1.10 4.96 10.76
CA ASP A 25 0.71 4.21 11.96
C ASP A 25 0.17 2.82 11.62
N ASP A 26 -0.67 2.71 10.59
CA ASP A 26 -1.19 1.43 10.11
C ASP A 26 -0.06 0.56 9.53
N ALA A 27 0.85 1.15 8.77
CA ALA A 27 2.01 0.44 8.23
C ALA A 27 2.91 -0.10 9.36
N VAL A 28 3.22 0.71 10.37
CA VAL A 28 4.04 0.32 11.53
C VAL A 28 3.35 -0.77 12.35
N ASN A 29 2.03 -0.65 12.60
CA ASN A 29 1.27 -1.65 13.35
C ASN A 29 1.15 -2.99 12.59
N ASN A 30 1.01 -2.94 11.27
CA ASN A 30 1.00 -4.14 10.42
C ASN A 30 2.36 -4.83 10.40
N VAL A 31 3.45 -4.08 10.28
CA VAL A 31 4.83 -4.61 10.35
C VAL A 31 5.12 -5.22 11.71
N LYS A 32 4.73 -4.55 12.80
CA LYS A 32 4.88 -5.08 14.16
C LYS A 32 4.14 -6.41 14.31
N SER A 33 2.96 -6.52 13.70
CA SER A 33 2.19 -7.76 13.67
C SER A 33 2.89 -8.86 12.88
N ILE A 34 3.55 -8.54 11.76
CA ILE A 34 4.33 -9.48 10.95
C ILE A 34 5.59 -9.97 11.68
N ALA A 35 6.30 -9.08 12.39
CA ALA A 35 7.51 -9.40 13.14
C ALA A 35 7.25 -10.35 14.33
N GLN A 36 6.00 -10.41 14.82
CA GLN A 36 5.59 -11.31 15.89
C GLN A 36 5.08 -12.68 15.40
N VAL A 37 4.95 -12.89 14.07
CA VAL A 37 4.39 -14.13 13.51
C VAL A 37 5.50 -15.15 13.25
N HIS A 38 5.47 -16.28 13.97
CA HIS A 38 6.40 -17.41 13.83
C HIS A 38 6.20 -18.25 12.54
N ASN A 39 5.28 -17.87 11.65
CA ASN A 39 4.89 -18.65 10.47
C ASN A 39 5.08 -17.87 9.16
N TYR A 40 6.08 -18.28 8.37
CA TYR A 40 6.50 -17.61 7.13
C TYR A 40 5.36 -17.41 6.12
N SER A 41 4.44 -18.39 5.99
CA SER A 41 3.33 -18.28 5.03
C SER A 41 2.32 -17.20 5.41
N ALA A 42 2.05 -17.01 6.70
CA ALA A 42 1.17 -15.96 7.18
C ALA A 42 1.81 -14.57 7.03
N SER A 43 3.13 -14.46 7.24
CA SER A 43 3.89 -13.21 7.06
C SER A 43 3.88 -12.72 5.61
N VAL A 44 3.97 -13.63 4.63
CA VAL A 44 3.92 -13.29 3.19
C VAL A 44 2.53 -12.77 2.80
N ILE A 45 1.45 -13.40 3.30
CA ILE A 45 0.08 -12.94 3.04
C ILE A 45 -0.16 -11.57 3.66
N LYS A 46 0.26 -11.37 4.92
CA LYS A 46 0.14 -10.09 5.63
C LYS A 46 0.94 -8.97 4.96
N PHE A 47 2.11 -9.28 4.40
CA PHE A 47 2.88 -8.34 3.59
C PHE A 47 2.11 -7.93 2.32
N GLY A 48 1.50 -8.90 1.63
CA GLY A 48 0.64 -8.62 0.48
C GLY A 48 -0.60 -7.77 0.83
N GLU A 49 -1.21 -8.00 2.00
CA GLU A 49 -2.30 -7.18 2.52
C GLU A 49 -1.83 -5.74 2.81
N ALA A 50 -0.63 -5.57 3.38
CA ALA A 50 -0.09 -4.24 3.67
C ALA A 50 0.11 -3.39 2.41
N LEU A 51 0.55 -4.00 1.30
CA LEU A 51 0.71 -3.31 0.01
C LEU A 51 -0.62 -2.81 -0.57
N GLN A 52 -1.76 -3.34 -0.12
CA GLN A 52 -3.09 -2.87 -0.56
C GLN A 52 -3.46 -1.52 0.04
N ILE A 53 -2.72 -1.01 1.03
CA ILE A 53 -3.06 0.27 1.65
C ILE A 53 -3.06 1.41 0.62
N ILE A 54 -2.05 1.45 -0.25
CA ILE A 54 -1.89 2.50 -1.27
C ILE A 54 -3.12 2.54 -2.21
N PRO A 55 -3.49 1.46 -2.92
CA PRO A 55 -4.65 1.50 -3.78
C PRO A 55 -5.97 1.63 -3.00
N ARG A 56 -6.08 1.09 -1.78
CA ARG A 56 -7.29 1.28 -0.96
C ARG A 56 -7.51 2.74 -0.60
N THR A 57 -6.48 3.44 -0.15
CA THR A 57 -6.54 4.86 0.18
C THR A 57 -6.88 5.70 -1.04
N LEU A 58 -6.33 5.39 -2.22
CA LEU A 58 -6.68 6.10 -3.46
C LEU A 58 -8.16 5.92 -3.83
N VAL A 59 -8.68 4.70 -3.72
CA VAL A 59 -10.10 4.39 -4.00
C VAL A 59 -11.03 5.07 -2.99
N GLU A 60 -10.65 5.06 -1.71
CA GLU A 60 -11.41 5.70 -0.63
C GLU A 60 -11.46 7.23 -0.80
N ASN A 61 -10.31 7.84 -1.09
CA ASN A 61 -10.21 9.28 -1.34
C ASN A 61 -10.99 9.72 -2.58
N ALA A 62 -11.19 8.82 -3.53
CA ALA A 62 -12.05 9.05 -4.69
C ALA A 62 -13.55 8.85 -4.39
N GLY A 63 -13.92 8.49 -3.16
CA GLY A 63 -15.31 8.34 -2.72
C GLY A 63 -15.91 6.97 -3.03
N PHE A 64 -15.11 5.99 -3.44
CA PHE A 64 -15.55 4.64 -3.75
C PHE A 64 -15.33 3.70 -2.56
N TYR A 65 -15.91 2.49 -2.64
CA TYR A 65 -15.82 1.50 -1.57
C TYR A 65 -14.63 0.54 -1.79
N PRO A 66 -13.49 0.69 -1.08
CA PRO A 66 -12.24 0.02 -1.43
C PRO A 66 -12.33 -1.50 -1.36
N THR A 67 -13.10 -2.02 -0.41
CA THR A 67 -13.21 -3.47 -0.20
C THR A 67 -13.81 -4.20 -1.40
N ALA A 68 -14.84 -3.62 -2.04
CA ALA A 68 -15.48 -4.23 -3.20
C ALA A 68 -14.60 -4.11 -4.44
N GLU A 69 -14.04 -2.91 -4.68
CA GLU A 69 -13.28 -2.64 -5.91
C GLU A 69 -11.95 -3.37 -5.95
N ILE A 70 -11.23 -3.45 -4.83
CA ILE A 70 -9.98 -4.20 -4.73
C ILE A 70 -10.24 -5.70 -4.87
N ALA A 71 -11.33 -6.23 -4.30
CA ALA A 71 -11.69 -7.64 -4.47
C ALA A 71 -12.02 -7.98 -5.94
N ASN A 72 -12.73 -7.10 -6.63
CA ASN A 72 -13.01 -7.25 -8.06
C ASN A 72 -11.70 -7.23 -8.88
N LEU A 73 -10.80 -6.30 -8.57
CA LEU A 73 -9.51 -6.20 -9.25
C LEU A 73 -8.68 -7.49 -9.08
N PHE A 74 -8.67 -8.08 -7.89
CA PHE A 74 -7.99 -9.36 -7.65
C PHE A 74 -8.60 -10.50 -8.46
N ALA A 75 -9.92 -10.61 -8.53
CA ALA A 75 -10.59 -11.64 -9.33
C ALA A 75 -10.22 -11.52 -10.82
N LEU A 76 -10.04 -10.31 -11.32
CA LEU A 76 -9.61 -10.05 -12.70
C LEU A 76 -8.12 -10.37 -12.91
N HIS A 77 -7.28 -10.09 -11.92
CA HIS A 77 -5.85 -10.44 -11.96
C HIS A 77 -5.63 -11.95 -11.91
N GLU A 78 -6.44 -12.69 -11.15
CA GLU A 78 -6.42 -14.15 -11.11
C GLU A 78 -6.75 -14.77 -12.47
N GLN A 79 -7.58 -14.09 -13.28
CA GLN A 79 -7.88 -14.47 -14.66
C GLN A 79 -6.77 -14.10 -15.66
N GLY A 80 -5.62 -13.59 -15.19
CA GLY A 80 -4.45 -13.27 -16.00
C GLY A 80 -4.36 -11.80 -16.46
N SER A 81 -5.26 -10.93 -16.01
CA SER A 81 -5.31 -9.53 -16.45
C SER A 81 -4.45 -8.60 -15.60
N ALA A 82 -3.14 -8.84 -15.53
CA ALA A 82 -2.21 -8.14 -14.64
C ALA A 82 -2.05 -6.63 -14.90
N THR A 83 -2.50 -6.11 -16.04
CA THR A 83 -2.40 -4.68 -16.39
C THR A 83 -3.63 -3.88 -16.03
N LEU A 84 -4.70 -4.53 -15.54
CA LEU A 84 -5.89 -3.81 -15.10
C LEU A 84 -5.61 -3.07 -13.80
N GLY A 85 -6.07 -1.83 -13.73
CA GLY A 85 -6.12 -0.99 -12.55
C GLY A 85 -7.53 -0.47 -12.30
N PHE A 86 -7.68 0.35 -11.27
CA PHE A 86 -8.92 1.02 -10.94
C PHE A 86 -8.84 2.50 -11.35
N ASN A 87 -9.79 2.95 -12.16
CA ASN A 87 -9.95 4.35 -12.53
C ASN A 87 -10.72 5.08 -11.42
N VAL A 88 -10.01 5.92 -10.68
CA VAL A 88 -10.56 6.73 -9.58
C VAL A 88 -11.45 7.89 -10.05
N GLU A 89 -11.42 8.26 -11.33
CA GLU A 89 -12.27 9.33 -11.86
C GLU A 89 -13.65 8.79 -12.29
N GLU A 90 -13.66 7.60 -12.90
CA GLU A 90 -14.87 6.99 -13.47
C GLU A 90 -15.46 5.87 -12.62
N GLY A 91 -14.72 5.34 -11.64
CA GLY A 91 -15.15 4.22 -10.81
C GLY A 91 -15.18 2.87 -11.54
N SER A 92 -14.33 2.70 -12.57
CA SER A 92 -14.32 1.54 -13.46
C SER A 92 -12.93 0.93 -13.57
N GLN A 93 -12.83 -0.31 -14.07
CA GLN A 93 -11.54 -0.95 -14.32
C GLN A 93 -10.97 -0.48 -15.66
N ILE A 94 -9.68 -0.18 -15.68
CA ILE A 94 -8.99 0.36 -16.85
C ILE A 94 -7.67 -0.36 -17.09
N ASP A 95 -7.26 -0.51 -18.34
CA ASP A 95 -5.97 -1.12 -18.68
C ASP A 95 -4.86 -0.07 -18.59
N ALA A 96 -4.12 -0.09 -17.47
CA ALA A 96 -3.09 0.90 -17.17
C ALA A 96 -1.99 0.96 -18.24
N ALA A 97 -1.68 -0.19 -18.88
CA ALA A 97 -0.67 -0.23 -19.94
C ALA A 97 -1.15 0.49 -21.22
N LYS A 98 -2.44 0.38 -21.56
CA LYS A 98 -3.03 1.06 -22.73
C LYS A 98 -3.15 2.56 -22.50
N GLU A 99 -3.53 2.95 -21.29
CA GLU A 99 -3.64 4.36 -20.89
C GLU A 99 -2.30 5.01 -20.56
N LYS A 100 -1.19 4.27 -20.69
CA LYS A 100 0.18 4.73 -20.43
C LYS A 100 0.40 5.20 -18.99
N ILE A 101 -0.31 4.58 -18.05
CA ILE A 101 -0.16 4.81 -16.61
C ILE A 101 0.93 3.84 -16.12
N PHE A 102 2.15 4.36 -15.96
CA PHE A 102 3.30 3.58 -15.53
C PHE A 102 3.96 4.20 -14.31
N ASP A 103 4.42 3.36 -13.38
CA ASP A 103 5.32 3.79 -12.33
C ASP A 103 6.77 3.46 -12.69
N PHE A 104 7.68 4.28 -12.18
CA PHE A 104 9.11 4.00 -12.26
C PHE A 104 9.48 2.78 -11.41
N LEU A 105 9.97 1.72 -12.07
CA LEU A 105 10.43 0.50 -11.41
C LEU A 105 11.48 0.78 -10.32
N ALA A 106 12.43 1.68 -10.59
CA ALA A 106 13.49 2.02 -9.64
C ALA A 106 12.92 2.63 -8.35
N ILE A 107 11.88 3.46 -8.46
CA ILE A 107 11.24 4.09 -7.31
C ILE A 107 10.48 3.05 -6.50
N LYS A 108 9.68 2.18 -7.16
CA LYS A 108 8.96 1.09 -6.48
C LYS A 108 9.91 0.13 -5.77
N LEU A 109 10.99 -0.27 -6.42
CA LEU A 109 11.98 -1.18 -5.84
C LEU A 109 12.68 -0.55 -4.63
N ASN A 110 13.07 0.72 -4.73
CA ASN A 110 13.73 1.41 -3.64
C ASN A 110 12.77 1.65 -2.46
N ALA A 111 11.51 2.01 -2.72
CA ALA A 111 10.49 2.15 -1.67
C ALA A 111 10.33 0.84 -0.89
N LEU A 112 10.08 -0.28 -1.59
CA LEU A 112 9.92 -1.60 -0.96
C LEU A 112 11.17 -2.04 -0.17
N ARG A 113 12.37 -1.77 -0.70
CA ARG A 113 13.63 -2.08 0.00
C ARG A 113 13.78 -1.25 1.27
N LEU A 114 13.58 0.06 1.18
CA LEU A 114 13.70 0.97 2.33
C LEU A 114 12.65 0.66 3.39
N GLU A 115 11.41 0.36 2.99
CA GLU A 115 10.35 -0.06 3.90
C GLU A 115 10.68 -1.38 4.59
N THR A 116 11.20 -2.37 3.85
CA THR A 116 11.61 -3.66 4.42
C THR A 116 12.79 -3.50 5.39
N ASP A 117 13.79 -2.70 5.02
CA ASP A 117 14.94 -2.42 5.88
C ASP A 117 14.51 -1.65 7.13
N ALA A 118 13.59 -0.68 7.00
CA ALA A 118 13.01 0.00 8.15
C ALA A 118 12.26 -0.99 9.04
N ALA A 119 11.39 -1.82 8.46
CA ALA A 119 10.60 -2.83 9.17
C ALA A 119 11.46 -3.82 9.97
N LEU A 120 12.57 -4.30 9.41
CA LEU A 120 13.49 -5.22 10.10
C LEU A 120 14.30 -4.54 11.21
N ASN A 121 14.51 -3.23 11.11
CA ASN A 121 15.30 -2.46 12.08
C ASN A 121 14.45 -1.79 13.17
N VAL A 122 13.12 -1.85 13.06
CA VAL A 122 12.16 -1.46 14.11
C VAL A 122 12.11 -2.59 15.16
N LYS A 123 12.38 -2.28 16.43
CA LYS A 123 12.31 -3.20 17.58
C LYS A 123 11.23 -2.78 18.57
#